data_AF-A0A7Y6A7E8-F1
#
_entry.id   AF-A0A7Y6A7E8-F1
#
_cell.length_a   1.000
_cell.length_b   1.000
_cell.length_c   1.000
_cell.angle_alpha   90.00
_cell.angle_beta   90.00
_cell.angle_gamma   90.00
#
_symmetry.space_group_name_H-M   'P 1'
#
loop_
_entity.id
_entity.type
_entity.pdbx_description
1 polymer ?
#
loop_
_entity_poly.entity_id
_entity_poly.type
_entity_poly.pdbx_seq_one_letter_code
_entity_poly.pdbx_strand_id
1 'polypeptide(L)'
;MDTVMAAASLSVVGGASLLSVTARRLRRSDALPSLEGWALADRRLGALWTWFLLGGTIFTAYTFTAVPGLIFGEGASAFFALPYTVIVCPMAFVLLPRLWSVAHRHGYVTVADFVKGRYGSAPLALVVALTGILATMPYIALQLLGIRAVLVAGGLYPRGATGDLAMVALFTGLAVATYKYGLRAPTVISALKGVAVFCAAVAAFALVLVRLGGPGRMFETAGQRLAERGDGASLTLAAGQQSGFATLALGSALALLLYPHVLTAAFGASGP
;
A
#
# COMPACT_ATOMS: atom_id res chain seq x y z
N MET A 1 9.93 -15.51 -20.43
CA MET A 1 10.13 -14.98 -19.06
C MET A 1 11.25 -15.80 -18.45
N ASP A 2 12.43 -15.21 -18.28
CA ASP A 2 13.64 -15.96 -17.94
C ASP A 2 13.51 -16.66 -16.58
N THR A 3 13.93 -17.92 -16.51
CA THR A 3 13.97 -18.76 -15.30
C THR A 3 14.69 -18.08 -14.13
N VAL A 4 15.69 -17.24 -14.43
CA VAL A 4 16.41 -16.41 -13.45
C VAL A 4 15.53 -15.33 -12.84
N MET A 5 14.64 -14.72 -13.62
CA MET A 5 13.74 -13.65 -13.17
C MET A 5 12.61 -14.22 -12.30
N ALA A 6 12.11 -15.40 -12.66
CA ALA A 6 11.18 -16.17 -11.83
C ALA A 6 11.84 -16.62 -10.52
N ALA A 7 13.07 -17.14 -10.57
CA ALA A 7 13.82 -17.59 -9.38
C ALA A 7 14.17 -16.43 -8.43
N ALA A 8 14.57 -15.26 -8.95
CA ALA A 8 14.85 -14.08 -8.12
C ALA A 8 13.57 -13.56 -7.45
N SER A 9 12.46 -13.48 -8.20
CA SER A 9 11.16 -13.08 -7.67
C SER A 9 10.65 -14.05 -6.60
N LEU A 10 10.77 -15.36 -6.85
CA LEU A 10 10.40 -16.41 -5.91
C LEU A 10 11.29 -16.44 -4.68
N SER A 11 12.58 -16.12 -4.80
CA SER A 11 13.52 -16.07 -3.67
C SER A 11 13.23 -14.88 -2.75
N VAL A 12 12.91 -13.72 -3.34
CA VAL A 12 12.54 -12.52 -2.57
C VAL A 12 11.17 -12.71 -1.90
N VAL A 13 10.19 -13.25 -2.63
CA VAL A 13 8.85 -13.54 -2.09
C VAL A 13 8.90 -14.66 -1.04
N GLY A 14 9.68 -15.70 -1.28
CA GLY A 14 9.88 -16.82 -0.36
C GLY A 14 10.61 -16.41 0.91
N GLY A 15 11.68 -15.62 0.79
CA GLY A 15 12.42 -15.06 1.93
C GLY A 15 11.57 -14.12 2.79
N ALA A 16 10.80 -13.23 2.15
CA ALA A 16 9.86 -12.35 2.84
C ALA A 16 8.76 -13.14 3.58
N SER A 17 8.26 -14.21 2.95
CA SER A 17 7.22 -15.08 3.52
C SER A 17 7.75 -15.86 4.74
N LEU A 18 8.95 -16.44 4.66
CA LEU A 18 9.60 -17.16 5.76
C LEU A 18 9.90 -16.25 6.97
N LEU A 19 10.34 -15.02 6.71
CA LEU A 19 10.58 -14.03 7.77
C LEU A 19 9.27 -13.58 8.42
N SER A 20 8.16 -13.52 7.68
CA SER A 20 6.85 -13.11 8.23
C SER A 20 6.26 -14.17 9.17
N VAL A 21 6.56 -15.44 8.91
CA VAL A 21 6.17 -16.58 9.76
C VAL A 21 6.99 -16.62 11.04
N THR A 22 8.27 -16.23 10.99
CA THR A 22 9.14 -16.13 12.18
C THR A 22 8.82 -14.90 13.04
N ALA A 23 8.42 -13.78 12.42
CA ALA A 23 7.96 -12.58 13.13
C ALA A 23 6.72 -12.84 14.01
N ARG A 24 5.81 -13.73 13.58
CA ARG A 24 4.66 -14.16 14.40
C ARG A 24 5.05 -14.84 15.72
N ARG A 25 6.26 -15.40 15.83
CA ARG A 25 6.73 -16.10 17.04
C ARG A 25 7.33 -15.16 18.10
N LEU A 26 7.58 -13.89 17.76
CA LEU A 26 8.44 -13.03 18.57
C LEU A 26 7.72 -12.22 19.66
N ARG A 27 6.38 -12.11 19.68
CA ARG A 27 5.65 -11.44 20.77
C ARG A 27 4.26 -12.02 20.99
N ARG A 28 4.16 -13.03 21.86
CA ARG A 28 2.90 -13.37 22.56
C ARG A 28 2.82 -12.50 23.81
N SER A 29 1.70 -11.80 23.98
CA SER A 29 1.36 -11.14 25.23
C SER A 29 -0.08 -11.52 25.55
N ASP A 30 -0.29 -12.21 26.67
CA ASP A 30 -1.56 -12.85 27.05
C ASP A 30 -2.52 -11.93 27.82
N ALA A 31 -2.36 -10.61 27.70
CA ALA A 31 -3.28 -9.64 28.30
C ALA A 31 -4.34 -9.24 27.26
N LEU A 32 -5.63 -9.27 27.64
CA LEU A 32 -6.71 -8.71 26.83
C LEU A 32 -6.38 -7.23 26.55
N PRO A 33 -6.10 -6.85 25.29
CA PRO A 33 -5.67 -5.49 25.00
C PRO A 33 -6.83 -4.53 25.22
N SER A 34 -6.56 -3.40 25.87
CA SER A 34 -7.48 -2.25 25.84
C SER A 34 -7.80 -1.90 24.38
N LEU A 35 -8.96 -1.28 24.11
CA LEU A 35 -9.34 -0.90 22.75
C LEU A 35 -8.23 -0.07 22.07
N GLU A 36 -7.58 0.82 22.82
CA GLU A 36 -6.44 1.61 22.37
C GLU A 36 -5.18 0.76 22.14
N GLY A 37 -4.88 -0.20 23.02
CA GLY A 37 -3.77 -1.14 22.83
C GLY A 37 -3.96 -2.02 21.59
N TRP A 38 -5.20 -2.43 21.32
CA TRP A 38 -5.56 -3.20 20.14
C TRP A 38 -5.55 -2.34 18.87
N ALA A 39 -6.22 -1.19 18.86
CA ALA A 39 -6.41 -0.38 17.67
C ALA A 39 -5.20 0.49 17.32
N LEU A 40 -4.45 0.97 18.31
CA LEU A 40 -3.39 1.98 18.16
C LEU A 40 -2.02 1.55 18.70
N ALA A 41 -1.87 0.29 19.14
CA ALA A 41 -0.63 -0.18 19.77
C ALA A 41 -0.17 0.71 20.94
N ASP A 42 -1.13 1.17 21.75
CA ASP A 42 -0.95 2.09 22.89
C ASP A 42 -0.32 3.43 22.52
N ARG A 43 -0.35 3.81 21.23
CA ARG A 43 0.31 5.01 20.71
C ARG A 43 1.82 5.05 21.00
N ARG A 44 2.47 3.90 21.05
CA ARG A 44 3.90 3.78 21.38
C ARG A 44 4.78 3.55 20.15
N LEU A 45 4.26 3.73 18.94
CA LEU A 45 5.04 3.54 17.74
C LEU A 45 6.02 4.70 17.57
N GLY A 46 7.31 4.43 17.75
CA GLY A 46 8.39 5.37 17.44
C GLY A 46 8.44 5.72 15.94
N ALA A 47 9.11 6.82 15.59
CA ALA A 47 9.16 7.34 14.22
C ALA A 47 9.50 6.29 13.16
N LEU A 48 10.48 5.41 13.42
CA LEU A 48 10.87 4.36 12.48
C LEU A 48 9.76 3.32 12.24
N TRP A 49 9.09 2.86 13.31
CA TRP A 49 8.00 1.90 13.20
C TRP A 49 6.78 2.51 12.53
N THR A 50 6.47 3.76 12.86
CA THR A 50 5.41 4.55 12.21
C THR A 50 5.69 4.74 10.73
N TRP A 51 6.93 5.05 10.35
CA TRP A 51 7.35 5.19 8.96
C TRP A 51 7.18 3.89 8.17
N PHE A 52 7.64 2.76 8.73
CA PHE A 52 7.45 1.45 8.11
C PHE A 52 5.98 1.04 8.03
N LEU A 53 5.17 1.34 9.04
CA LEU A 53 3.74 1.05 9.05
C LEU A 53 3.02 1.88 7.99
N LEU A 54 3.19 3.21 7.98
CA LEU A 54 2.63 4.10 6.96
C LEU A 54 3.08 3.69 5.56
N GLY A 55 4.39 3.55 5.35
CA GLY A 55 4.97 3.13 4.08
C GLY A 55 4.45 1.76 3.65
N GLY A 56 4.36 0.79 4.56
CA GLY A 56 3.80 -0.52 4.28
C GLY A 56 2.31 -0.50 3.98
N THR A 57 1.53 0.40 4.58
CA THR A 57 0.09 0.50 4.26
C THR A 57 -0.19 1.16 2.92
N ILE A 58 0.62 2.18 2.55
CA ILE A 58 0.46 2.97 1.32
C ILE A 58 1.11 2.26 0.13
N PHE A 59 2.36 1.82 0.28
CA PHE A 59 3.12 1.16 -0.78
C PHE A 59 2.89 -0.35 -0.73
N THR A 60 2.14 -0.82 -1.72
CA THR A 60 1.70 -2.21 -1.83
C THR A 60 2.09 -2.79 -3.18
N ALA A 61 1.72 -4.05 -3.43
CA ALA A 61 1.96 -4.71 -4.72
C ALA A 61 1.40 -3.88 -5.90
N TYR A 62 0.34 -3.12 -5.67
CA TYR A 62 -0.18 -2.16 -6.64
C TYR A 62 0.89 -1.19 -7.15
N THR A 63 1.66 -0.56 -6.26
CA THR A 63 2.67 0.44 -6.64
C THR A 63 3.80 -0.16 -7.48
N PHE A 64 4.24 -1.38 -7.14
CA PHE A 64 5.41 -2.00 -7.78
C PHE A 64 5.07 -2.81 -9.03
N THR A 65 3.83 -3.28 -9.17
CA THR A 65 3.42 -4.14 -10.29
C THR A 65 2.37 -3.46 -11.17
N ALA A 66 1.31 -2.92 -10.57
CA ALA A 66 0.19 -2.38 -11.34
C ALA A 66 0.52 -1.03 -11.97
N VAL A 67 1.18 -0.11 -11.24
CA VAL A 67 1.53 1.21 -11.79
C VAL A 67 2.49 1.11 -12.99
N PRO A 68 3.63 0.38 -12.91
CA PRO A 68 4.48 0.19 -14.08
C PRO A 68 3.77 -0.53 -15.24
N GLY A 69 2.92 -1.52 -14.94
CA GLY A 69 2.11 -2.20 -15.94
C GLY A 69 1.13 -1.27 -16.64
N LEU A 70 0.50 -0.37 -15.89
CA LEU A 70 -0.41 0.66 -16.41
C LEU A 70 0.36 1.67 -17.28
N ILE A 71 1.55 2.10 -16.86
CA ILE A 71 2.41 2.99 -17.66
C ILE A 71 2.83 2.30 -18.96
N PHE A 72 3.16 1.01 -18.92
CA PHE A 72 3.49 0.24 -20.12
C PHE A 72 2.30 0.08 -21.08
N GLY A 73 1.07 0.01 -20.55
CA GLY A 73 -0.16 -0.16 -21.31
C GLY A 73 -0.79 1.14 -21.83
N GLU A 74 -0.87 2.18 -20.99
CA GLU A 74 -1.61 3.43 -21.27
C GLU A 74 -0.69 4.64 -21.50
N GLY A 75 0.61 4.56 -21.17
CA GLY A 75 1.55 5.65 -21.39
C GLY A 75 1.34 6.85 -20.47
N ALA A 76 1.29 8.07 -21.04
CA ALA A 76 1.32 9.33 -20.32
C ALA A 76 0.24 9.48 -19.21
N SER A 77 -0.98 8.98 -19.41
CA SER A 77 -2.08 9.11 -18.43
C SER A 77 -1.78 8.40 -17.12
N ALA A 78 -1.10 7.26 -17.17
CA ALA A 78 -0.76 6.44 -16.02
C ALA A 78 0.31 7.07 -15.11
N PHE A 79 1.04 8.08 -15.60
CA PHE A 79 2.02 8.82 -14.81
C PHE A 79 1.40 9.67 -13.70
N PHE A 80 0.07 9.73 -13.57
CA PHE A 80 -0.62 10.46 -12.48
C PHE A 80 -0.14 10.00 -11.09
N ALA A 81 0.37 8.76 -10.99
CA ALA A 81 1.01 8.20 -9.81
C ALA A 81 2.14 9.10 -9.24
N LEU A 82 2.90 9.78 -10.12
CA LEU A 82 4.00 10.66 -9.70
C LEU A 82 3.53 11.98 -9.09
N PRO A 83 2.75 12.86 -9.77
CA PRO A 83 2.32 14.12 -9.18
C PRO A 83 1.45 13.90 -7.95
N TYR A 84 0.62 12.86 -7.89
CA TYR A 84 -0.16 12.61 -6.66
C TYR A 84 0.76 12.34 -5.46
N THR A 85 1.82 11.53 -5.60
CA THR A 85 2.74 11.27 -4.49
C THR A 85 3.50 12.53 -4.07
N VAL A 86 3.91 13.36 -5.04
CA VAL A 86 4.56 14.67 -4.77
C VAL A 86 3.64 15.60 -3.97
N ILE A 87 2.33 15.62 -4.27
CA ILE A 87 1.34 16.43 -3.54
C ILE A 87 1.04 15.85 -2.16
N VAL A 88 0.90 14.52 -2.05
CA VAL A 88 0.59 13.84 -0.79
C VAL A 88 1.68 14.05 0.26
N CYS A 89 2.95 14.01 -0.13
CA CYS A 89 4.06 14.12 0.82
C CYS A 89 3.95 15.36 1.74
N PRO A 90 3.93 16.61 1.25
CA PRO A 90 3.80 17.78 2.10
C PRO A 90 2.45 17.82 2.82
N MET A 91 1.36 17.37 2.20
CA MET A 91 0.06 17.27 2.86
C MET A 91 0.12 16.34 4.08
N ALA A 92 0.78 15.19 3.97
CA ALA A 92 0.90 14.23 5.06
C ALA A 92 1.66 14.84 6.24
N PHE A 93 2.76 15.55 5.98
CA PHE A 93 3.55 16.24 7.02
C PHE A 93 2.82 17.39 7.71
N VAL A 94 1.73 17.92 7.12
CA VAL A 94 0.92 18.97 7.75
C VAL A 94 -0.32 18.37 8.42
N LEU A 95 -1.03 17.47 7.74
CA LEU A 95 -2.33 16.96 8.17
C LEU A 95 -2.21 15.86 9.22
N LEU A 96 -1.30 14.90 9.04
CA LEU A 96 -1.18 13.78 9.98
C LEU A 96 -0.76 14.24 11.38
N PRO A 97 0.24 15.12 11.56
CA PRO A 97 0.62 15.59 12.90
C PRO A 97 -0.49 16.38 13.59
N ARG A 98 -1.26 17.18 12.83
CA ARG A 98 -2.41 17.94 13.35
C ARG A 98 -3.53 17.01 13.82
N LEU A 99 -3.88 16.03 12.99
CA LEU A 99 -4.90 15.04 13.35
C LEU A 99 -4.44 14.16 14.52
N TRP A 100 -3.17 13.74 14.51
CA TRP A 100 -2.56 13.02 15.62
C TRP A 100 -2.65 13.79 16.93
N SER A 101 -2.29 15.08 16.94
CA SER A 101 -2.32 15.91 18.15
C SER A 101 -3.73 16.04 18.75
N VAL A 102 -4.75 16.19 17.89
CA VAL A 102 -6.15 16.23 18.36
C VAL A 102 -6.61 14.87 18.84
N ALA A 103 -6.30 13.80 18.09
CA ALA A 103 -6.69 12.44 18.46
C ALA A 103 -6.04 12.00 19.78
N HIS A 104 -4.78 12.36 20.01
CA HIS A 104 -4.05 12.06 21.23
C HIS A 104 -4.65 12.80 22.43
N ARG A 105 -4.95 14.10 22.30
CA ARG A 105 -5.53 14.90 23.40
C ARG A 105 -6.91 14.43 23.86
N HIS A 106 -7.73 13.93 22.94
CA HIS A 106 -9.12 13.56 23.23
C HIS A 106 -9.35 12.04 23.31
N GLY A 107 -8.28 11.23 23.16
CA GLY A 107 -8.40 9.77 23.15
C GLY A 107 -9.15 9.19 21.95
N TYR A 108 -9.19 9.89 20.81
CA TYR A 108 -9.88 9.41 19.61
C TYR A 108 -9.14 8.23 18.98
N VAL A 109 -9.87 7.13 18.75
CA VAL A 109 -9.32 5.91 18.17
C VAL A 109 -9.47 5.91 16.64
N THR A 110 -10.57 6.49 16.15
CA THR A 110 -10.92 6.51 14.72
C THR A 110 -11.12 7.94 14.20
N VAL A 111 -11.13 8.09 12.87
CA VAL A 111 -11.52 9.35 12.23
C VAL A 111 -12.97 9.73 12.52
N ALA A 112 -13.86 8.75 12.72
CA ALA A 112 -15.25 8.99 13.08
C ALA A 112 -15.35 9.61 14.49
N ASP A 113 -14.51 9.18 15.44
CA ASP A 113 -14.41 9.80 16.77
C ASP A 113 -13.96 11.26 16.68
N PHE A 114 -12.96 11.54 15.82
CA PHE A 114 -12.52 12.91 15.54
C PHE A 114 -13.67 13.77 15.00
N VAL A 115 -14.45 13.25 14.03
CA VAL A 115 -15.60 13.96 13.46
C VAL A 115 -16.68 14.19 14.51
N LYS A 116 -17.03 13.17 15.29
CA LYS A 116 -18.00 13.28 16.38
C LYS A 116 -17.59 14.35 17.38
N GLY A 117 -16.33 14.34 17.82
CA GLY A 117 -15.81 15.29 18.79
C GLY A 117 -15.66 16.71 18.24
N ARG A 118 -15.28 16.87 16.96
CA ARG A 118 -15.09 18.18 16.33
C ARG A 118 -16.38 18.89 15.99
N TYR A 119 -17.41 18.14 15.58
CA TYR A 119 -18.69 18.67 15.08
C TYR A 119 -19.88 18.43 16.02
N GLY A 120 -19.71 17.63 17.08
CA GLY A 120 -20.80 17.29 18.01
C GLY A 120 -21.92 16.44 17.39
N SER A 121 -21.70 15.85 16.21
CA SER A 121 -22.75 15.17 15.44
C SER A 121 -22.47 13.67 15.28
N ALA A 122 -23.23 12.84 16.00
CA ALA A 122 -23.18 11.39 15.87
C ALA A 122 -23.64 10.89 14.48
N PRO A 123 -24.68 11.46 13.83
CA PRO A 123 -25.04 11.09 12.47
C PRO A 123 -23.92 11.35 11.46
N LEU A 124 -23.23 12.49 11.58
CA LEU A 124 -22.11 12.80 10.69
C LEU A 124 -20.94 11.81 10.87
N ALA A 125 -20.63 11.47 12.12
CA ALA A 125 -19.62 10.46 12.43
C ALA A 125 -19.98 9.08 11.85
N LEU A 126 -21.26 8.69 11.91
CA LEU A 126 -21.75 7.45 11.31
C LEU A 126 -21.58 7.45 9.79
N VAL A 127 -21.95 8.53 9.11
CA VAL A 127 -21.76 8.67 7.66
C VAL A 127 -20.28 8.53 7.30
N VAL A 128 -19.39 9.23 8.01
CA VAL A 128 -17.94 9.13 7.78
C VAL A 128 -17.41 7.72 8.02
N ALA A 129 -17.87 7.04 9.08
CA ALA A 129 -17.50 5.66 9.36
C ALA A 129 -17.92 4.72 8.22
N LEU A 130 -19.17 4.81 7.77
CA LEU A 130 -19.71 3.99 6.68
C LEU A 130 -18.98 4.25 5.36
N THR A 131 -18.72 5.52 5.03
CA THR A 131 -17.94 5.89 3.85
C THR A 131 -16.53 5.32 3.92
N GLY A 132 -15.86 5.41 5.07
CA GLY A 132 -14.52 4.83 5.25
C GLY A 132 -14.49 3.31 5.08
N ILE A 133 -15.50 2.60 5.61
CA ILE A 133 -15.66 1.15 5.44
C ILE A 133 -15.85 0.80 3.98
N LEU A 134 -16.82 1.44 3.31
CA LEU A 134 -17.13 1.19 1.90
C LEU A 134 -15.95 1.51 0.99
N ALA A 135 -15.24 2.60 1.23
CA ALA A 135 -14.06 2.99 0.44
C ALA A 135 -12.90 1.99 0.60
N THR A 136 -12.78 1.34 1.78
CA THR A 136 -11.71 0.37 2.06
C THR A 136 -12.00 -1.01 1.46
N MET A 137 -13.27 -1.36 1.23
CA MET A 137 -13.65 -2.68 0.67
C MET A 137 -13.02 -2.96 -0.71
N PRO A 138 -13.15 -2.07 -1.73
CA PRO A 138 -12.48 -2.26 -3.01
C PRO A 138 -10.96 -2.35 -2.88
N TYR A 139 -10.38 -1.57 -1.96
CA TYR A 139 -8.94 -1.59 -1.71
C TYR A 139 -8.48 -2.96 -1.20
N ILE A 140 -9.19 -3.53 -0.22
CA ILE A 140 -8.90 -4.88 0.28
C ILE A 140 -9.07 -5.91 -0.84
N ALA A 141 -10.16 -5.85 -1.61
CA ALA A 141 -10.42 -6.77 -2.71
C ALA A 141 -9.27 -6.78 -3.73
N LEU A 142 -8.77 -5.59 -4.11
CA LEU A 142 -7.65 -5.45 -5.04
C LEU A 142 -6.37 -6.14 -4.52
N GLN A 143 -6.09 -6.08 -3.21
CA GLN A 143 -4.94 -6.77 -2.63
C GLN A 143 -5.08 -8.30 -2.73
N LEU A 144 -6.28 -8.85 -2.51
CA LEU A 144 -6.52 -10.30 -2.67
C LEU A 144 -6.36 -10.73 -4.13
N LEU A 145 -6.89 -9.94 -5.06
CA LEU A 145 -6.70 -10.13 -6.51
C LEU A 145 -5.21 -10.12 -6.89
N GLY A 146 -4.43 -9.22 -6.29
CA GLY A 146 -2.98 -9.18 -6.46
C GLY A 146 -2.28 -10.48 -6.01
N ILE A 147 -2.63 -10.99 -4.82
CA ILE A 147 -2.09 -12.27 -4.31
C ILE A 147 -2.48 -13.42 -5.26
N ARG A 148 -3.74 -13.48 -5.68
CA ARG A 148 -4.21 -14.49 -6.64
C ARG A 148 -3.41 -14.43 -7.95
N ALA A 149 -3.20 -13.25 -8.51
CA ALA A 149 -2.44 -13.09 -9.76
C ALA A 149 -1.01 -13.65 -9.64
N VAL A 150 -0.33 -13.41 -8.51
CA VAL A 150 1.00 -13.96 -8.25
C VAL A 150 0.97 -15.49 -8.13
N LEU A 151 -0.01 -16.05 -7.42
CA LEU A 151 -0.14 -17.51 -7.27
C LEU A 151 -0.45 -18.19 -8.61
N VAL A 152 -1.28 -17.57 -9.44
CA VAL A 152 -1.59 -18.06 -10.80
C VAL A 152 -0.33 -18.03 -11.66
N ALA A 153 0.41 -16.92 -11.66
CA ALA A 153 1.66 -16.79 -12.41
C ALA A 153 2.73 -17.79 -11.96
N GLY A 154 2.75 -18.13 -10.66
CA GLY A 154 3.64 -19.16 -10.10
C GLY A 154 3.17 -20.60 -10.30
N GLY A 155 2.01 -20.84 -10.92
CA GLY A 155 1.45 -22.18 -11.10
C GLY A 155 0.94 -22.85 -9.81
N LEU A 156 0.78 -22.08 -8.73
CA LEU A 156 0.42 -22.56 -7.39
C LEU A 156 -1.06 -22.33 -7.03
N TYR A 157 -1.85 -21.72 -7.93
CA TYR A 157 -3.28 -21.46 -7.69
C TYR A 157 -4.15 -22.60 -8.23
N PRO A 158 -4.87 -23.35 -7.36
CA PRO A 158 -5.83 -24.36 -7.81
C PRO A 158 -6.94 -23.73 -8.65
N ARG A 159 -7.35 -24.40 -9.73
CA ARG A 159 -8.46 -23.92 -10.57
C ARG A 159 -9.82 -24.18 -9.91
N GLY A 160 -10.80 -23.34 -10.22
CA GLY A 160 -12.18 -23.49 -9.77
C GLY A 160 -12.37 -23.19 -8.28
N ALA A 161 -13.43 -23.76 -7.69
CA ALA A 161 -13.87 -23.50 -6.33
C ALA A 161 -12.79 -23.75 -5.25
N THR A 162 -11.84 -24.66 -5.51
CA THR A 162 -10.72 -24.95 -4.60
C THR A 162 -9.79 -23.76 -4.42
N GLY A 163 -9.50 -23.01 -5.49
CA GLY A 163 -8.67 -21.81 -5.41
C GLY A 163 -9.34 -20.69 -4.62
N ASP A 164 -10.64 -20.51 -4.86
CA ASP A 164 -11.43 -19.50 -4.15
C ASP A 164 -11.57 -19.85 -2.66
N LEU A 165 -11.77 -21.13 -2.31
CA LEU A 165 -11.77 -21.60 -0.92
C LEU A 165 -10.41 -21.37 -0.24
N ALA A 166 -9.31 -21.59 -0.96
CA ALA A 166 -7.97 -21.32 -0.44
C ALA A 166 -7.75 -19.83 -0.15
N MET A 167 -8.27 -18.94 -1.00
CA MET A 167 -8.26 -17.49 -0.75
C MET A 167 -9.12 -17.10 0.44
N VAL A 168 -10.32 -17.68 0.57
CA VAL A 168 -11.19 -17.45 1.73
C VAL A 168 -10.49 -17.90 3.01
N ALA A 169 -9.84 -19.07 3.01
CA ALA A 169 -9.10 -19.57 4.16
C ALA A 169 -7.92 -18.66 4.53
N LEU A 170 -7.15 -18.21 3.53
CA LEU A 170 -6.05 -17.26 3.71
C LEU A 170 -6.53 -15.94 4.33
N PHE A 171 -7.58 -15.36 3.74
CA PHE A 171 -8.17 -14.11 4.20
C PHE A 171 -8.75 -14.24 5.61
N THR A 172 -9.46 -15.33 5.89
CA THR A 172 -10.02 -15.64 7.23
C THR A 172 -8.90 -15.74 8.25
N GLY A 173 -7.82 -16.45 7.94
CA GLY A 173 -6.65 -16.56 8.82
C GLY A 173 -6.00 -15.19 9.10
N LEU A 174 -5.93 -14.31 8.09
CA LEU A 174 -5.44 -12.95 8.26
C LEU A 174 -6.41 -12.10 9.11
N ALA A 175 -7.72 -12.19 8.85
CA ALA A 175 -8.74 -11.47 9.59
C ALA A 175 -8.76 -11.87 11.07
N VAL A 176 -8.68 -13.17 11.38
CA VAL A 176 -8.58 -13.68 12.75
C VAL A 176 -7.29 -13.20 13.43
N ALA A 177 -6.16 -13.21 12.71
CA ALA A 177 -4.90 -12.69 13.25
C ALA A 177 -5.01 -11.20 13.56
N THR A 178 -5.59 -10.39 12.67
CA THR A 178 -5.82 -8.97 12.91
C THR A 178 -6.76 -8.74 14.09
N TYR A 179 -7.83 -9.52 14.19
CA TYR A 179 -8.77 -9.47 15.31
C TYR A 179 -8.09 -9.78 16.64
N LYS A 180 -7.15 -10.73 16.69
CA LYS A 180 -6.44 -11.09 17.93
C LYS A 180 -5.32 -10.13 18.31
N TYR A 181 -4.52 -9.68 17.33
CA TYR A 181 -3.24 -9.00 17.59
C TYR A 181 -3.27 -7.49 17.34
N GLY A 182 -4.36 -6.95 16.78
CA GLY A 182 -4.53 -5.52 16.58
C GLY A 182 -3.45 -4.91 15.67
N LEU A 183 -3.14 -3.62 15.88
CA LEU A 183 -2.18 -2.84 15.06
C LEU A 183 -0.72 -3.28 15.22
N ARG A 184 -0.37 -3.98 16.31
CA ARG A 184 1.01 -4.43 16.56
C ARG A 184 1.47 -5.46 15.51
N ALA A 185 0.60 -6.39 15.12
CA ALA A 185 0.91 -7.37 14.08
C ALA A 185 1.22 -6.75 12.71
N PRO A 186 0.36 -5.89 12.11
CA PRO A 186 0.64 -5.26 10.84
C PRO A 186 1.84 -4.31 10.90
N THR A 187 2.18 -3.74 12.07
CA THR A 187 3.40 -2.94 12.25
C THR A 187 4.66 -3.77 11.97
N VAL A 188 4.80 -4.93 12.62
CA VAL A 188 5.96 -5.80 12.42
C VAL A 188 6.00 -6.36 11.00
N ILE A 189 4.84 -6.78 10.47
CA ILE A 189 4.74 -7.27 9.09
C ILE A 189 5.14 -6.18 8.09
N SER A 190 4.71 -4.93 8.31
CA SER A 190 5.02 -3.81 7.40
C SER A 190 6.50 -3.46 7.41
N ALA A 191 7.17 -3.49 8.56
CA ALA A 191 8.62 -3.26 8.64
C ALA A 191 9.41 -4.32 7.87
N LEU A 192 9.08 -5.59 8.11
CA LEU A 192 9.72 -6.69 7.41
C LEU A 192 9.47 -6.64 5.90
N LYS A 193 8.20 -6.44 5.51
CA LYS A 193 7.80 -6.29 4.11
C LYS A 193 8.52 -5.13 3.44
N GLY A 194 8.67 -4.00 4.15
CA GLY A 194 9.35 -2.81 3.64
C GLY A 194 10.78 -3.11 3.18
N VAL A 195 11.55 -3.83 3.98
CA VAL A 195 12.91 -4.25 3.61
C VAL A 195 12.90 -5.15 2.37
N ALA A 196 12.03 -6.16 2.35
CA ALA A 196 11.94 -7.08 1.21
C ALA A 196 11.57 -6.37 -0.10
N VAL A 197 10.60 -5.46 -0.05
CA VAL A 197 10.15 -4.67 -1.20
C VAL A 197 11.26 -3.74 -1.69
N PHE A 198 11.99 -3.10 -0.77
CA PHE A 198 13.11 -2.23 -1.14
C PHE A 198 14.23 -3.02 -1.83
N CYS A 199 14.62 -4.17 -1.27
CA CYS A 199 15.58 -5.08 -1.89
C CYS A 199 15.10 -5.57 -3.26
N ALA A 200 13.82 -5.93 -3.39
CA ALA A 200 13.22 -6.35 -4.65
C ALA A 200 13.33 -5.27 -5.73
N ALA A 201 12.99 -4.02 -5.37
CA ALA A 201 13.00 -2.89 -6.27
C ALA A 201 14.43 -2.57 -6.75
N VAL A 202 15.40 -2.55 -5.83
CA VAL A 202 16.82 -2.34 -6.17
C VAL A 202 17.35 -3.46 -7.06
N ALA A 203 17.05 -4.72 -6.74
CA ALA A 203 17.47 -5.86 -7.54
C ALA A 203 16.87 -5.84 -8.95
N ALA A 204 15.56 -5.54 -9.06
CA ALA A 204 14.88 -5.41 -10.35
C ALA A 204 15.50 -4.29 -11.20
N PHE A 205 15.73 -3.11 -10.60
CA PHE A 205 16.36 -1.98 -11.27
C PHE A 205 17.79 -2.32 -11.75
N ALA A 206 18.62 -2.90 -10.89
CA ALA A 206 19.98 -3.32 -11.25
C ALA A 206 19.98 -4.37 -12.37
N LEU A 207 19.07 -5.34 -12.32
CA LEU A 207 18.93 -6.36 -13.35
C LEU A 207 18.55 -5.75 -14.70
N VAL A 208 17.61 -4.79 -14.72
CA VAL A 208 17.24 -4.07 -15.94
C VAL A 208 18.44 -3.32 -16.51
N LEU A 209 19.21 -2.61 -15.67
CA LEU A 209 20.41 -1.91 -16.13
C LEU A 209 21.46 -2.85 -16.71
N VAL A 210 21.71 -4.00 -16.08
CA VAL A 210 22.66 -5.01 -16.60
C VAL A 210 22.17 -5.59 -17.92
N ARG A 211 20.88 -5.93 -18.04
CA ARG A 211 20.31 -6.51 -19.26
C ARG A 211 20.25 -5.52 -20.43
N LEU A 212 20.09 -4.24 -20.15
CA LEU A 212 20.02 -3.19 -21.17
C LEU A 212 21.36 -2.51 -21.44
N GLY A 213 22.44 -2.90 -20.75
CA GLY A 213 23.79 -2.35 -20.98
C GLY A 213 23.97 -0.94 -20.44
N GLY A 214 23.29 -0.59 -19.34
CA GLY A 214 23.37 0.70 -18.66
C GLY A 214 22.26 1.69 -19.04
N PRO A 215 22.23 2.85 -18.36
CA PRO A 215 21.14 3.82 -18.50
C PRO A 215 21.09 4.48 -19.90
N GLY A 216 22.23 4.78 -20.50
CA GLY A 216 22.28 5.42 -21.83
C GLY A 216 21.63 4.56 -22.91
N ARG A 217 22.05 3.30 -23.02
CA ARG A 217 21.50 2.34 -23.97
C ARG A 217 20.03 2.00 -23.69
N MET A 218 19.62 1.98 -22.42
CA MET A 218 18.21 1.85 -22.03
C MET A 218 17.36 3.00 -22.61
N PHE A 219 17.76 4.26 -22.42
CA PHE A 219 17.02 5.42 -22.93
C PHE A 219 17.06 5.51 -24.46
N GLU A 220 18.19 5.20 -25.08
CA GLU A 220 18.30 5.15 -26.54
C GLU A 220 17.36 4.10 -27.14
N THR A 221 17.38 2.87 -26.60
CA THR A 221 16.49 1.79 -27.03
C THR A 221 15.02 2.17 -26.78
N ALA A 222 14.71 2.77 -25.64
CA ALA A 222 13.35 3.23 -25.34
C ALA A 222 12.88 4.30 -26.34
N GLY A 223 13.74 5.26 -26.70
CA GLY A 223 13.45 6.29 -27.70
C GLY A 223 13.21 5.70 -29.09
N GLN A 224 14.03 4.74 -29.51
CA GLN A 224 13.84 4.02 -30.78
C GLN A 224 12.49 3.26 -30.81
N ARG A 225 12.18 2.49 -29.75
CA ARG A 225 10.91 1.75 -29.66
C ARG A 225 9.68 2.66 -29.57
N LEU A 226 9.83 3.84 -28.95
CA LEU A 226 8.77 4.84 -28.91
C LEU A 226 8.51 5.41 -30.31
N ALA A 227 9.56 5.74 -31.05
CA ALA A 227 9.46 6.22 -32.43
C ALA A 227 8.82 5.18 -33.37
N GLU A 228 9.12 3.89 -33.18
CA GLU A 228 8.52 2.79 -33.95
C GLU A 228 7.01 2.60 -33.68
N ARG A 229 6.53 2.93 -32.47
CA ARG A 229 5.10 2.79 -32.11
C ARG A 229 4.21 3.91 -32.67
N GLY A 230 4.79 5.03 -33.12
CA GLY A 230 4.04 6.19 -33.63
C GLY A 230 3.14 6.87 -32.59
N ASP A 231 2.13 7.62 -33.05
CA ASP A 231 1.25 8.49 -32.23
C ASP A 231 0.46 7.79 -31.09
N GLY A 232 0.45 6.45 -31.05
CA GLY A 232 -0.26 5.67 -30.03
C GLY A 232 0.48 5.53 -28.69
N ALA A 233 1.79 5.75 -28.66
CA ALA A 233 2.58 5.72 -27.44
C ALA A 233 3.26 7.08 -27.22
N SER A 234 2.62 7.93 -26.43
CA SER A 234 3.16 9.25 -26.08
C SER A 234 3.60 9.29 -24.61
N LEU A 235 4.72 9.97 -24.37
CA LEU A 235 5.16 10.38 -23.03
C LEU A 235 4.48 11.67 -22.57
N THR A 236 3.79 12.36 -23.48
CA THR A 236 3.07 13.60 -23.22
C THR A 236 1.57 13.39 -23.31
N LEU A 237 0.83 14.10 -22.46
CA LEU A 237 -0.63 14.08 -22.44
C LEU A 237 -1.18 14.86 -23.64
N ALA A 238 -2.15 14.28 -24.34
CA ALA A 238 -2.96 15.03 -25.31
C ALA A 238 -3.79 16.10 -24.59
N ALA A 239 -4.12 17.20 -25.27
CA ALA A 239 -4.85 18.33 -24.66
C ALA A 239 -6.15 17.92 -23.95
N GLY A 240 -6.91 16.98 -24.52
CA GLY A 240 -8.14 16.45 -23.93
C GLY A 240 -7.94 15.57 -22.68
N GLN A 241 -6.73 15.07 -22.43
CA GLN A 241 -6.43 14.18 -21.29
C GLN A 241 -5.91 14.95 -20.06
N GLN A 242 -5.46 16.19 -20.22
CA GLN A 242 -4.80 16.96 -19.16
C GLN A 242 -5.71 17.23 -17.96
N SER A 243 -6.98 17.56 -18.19
CA SER A 243 -7.96 17.81 -17.12
C SER A 243 -8.28 16.55 -16.32
N GLY A 244 -8.45 15.42 -17.00
CA GLY A 244 -8.66 14.11 -16.37
C GLY A 244 -7.44 13.68 -15.55
N PHE A 245 -6.23 13.86 -16.10
CA PHE A 245 -4.98 13.60 -15.40
C PHE A 245 -4.83 14.45 -14.12
N ALA A 246 -5.07 15.76 -14.23
CA ALA A 246 -4.93 16.69 -13.11
C ALA A 246 -5.94 16.41 -11.99
N THR A 247 -7.21 16.19 -12.35
CA THR A 247 -8.26 15.85 -11.38
C THR A 247 -8.04 14.48 -10.75
N LEU A 248 -7.56 13.50 -11.50
CA LEU A 248 -7.20 12.18 -10.98
C LEU A 248 -6.03 12.26 -10.00
N ALA A 249 -4.96 12.99 -10.34
CA ALA A 249 -3.81 13.17 -9.48
C ALA A 249 -4.19 13.92 -8.19
N LEU A 250 -4.89 15.05 -8.31
CA LEU A 250 -5.31 15.82 -7.14
C LEU A 250 -6.31 15.06 -6.27
N GLY A 251 -7.32 14.44 -6.88
CA GLY A 251 -8.32 13.64 -6.19
C GLY A 251 -7.69 12.46 -5.44
N SER A 252 -6.74 11.77 -6.07
CA SER A 252 -5.98 10.68 -5.43
C SER A 252 -5.17 11.19 -4.22
N ALA A 253 -4.57 12.38 -4.35
CA ALA A 253 -3.81 12.99 -3.26
C ALA A 253 -4.68 13.37 -2.06
N LEU A 254 -5.85 13.95 -2.31
CA LEU A 254 -6.82 14.29 -1.27
C LEU A 254 -7.41 13.04 -0.60
N ALA A 255 -7.66 11.98 -1.38
CA ALA A 255 -8.28 10.75 -0.89
C ALA A 255 -7.36 9.92 0.00
N LEU A 256 -6.05 9.82 -0.32
CA LEU A 256 -5.15 8.89 0.38
C LEU A 256 -5.14 9.10 1.90
N LEU A 257 -5.06 10.34 2.35
CA LEU A 257 -4.98 10.68 3.78
C LEU A 257 -6.31 10.55 4.51
N LEU A 258 -7.42 10.38 3.78
CA LEU A 258 -8.75 10.17 4.37
C LEU A 258 -9.05 8.68 4.62
N TYR A 259 -8.22 7.77 4.10
CA TYR A 259 -8.41 6.35 4.32
C TYR A 259 -8.24 6.00 5.80
N PRO A 260 -9.18 5.24 6.42
CA PRO A 260 -9.10 4.89 7.82
C PRO A 260 -7.80 4.19 8.21
N HIS A 261 -7.28 3.32 7.36
CA HIS A 261 -6.05 2.57 7.65
C HIS A 261 -4.79 3.46 7.70
N VAL A 262 -4.75 4.56 6.93
CA VAL A 262 -3.66 5.55 6.97
C VAL A 262 -3.75 6.37 8.26
N LEU A 263 -4.95 6.81 8.62
CA LEU A 263 -5.18 7.60 9.84
C LEU A 263 -4.96 6.79 11.12
N THR A 264 -5.41 5.54 11.17
CA THR A 264 -5.15 4.65 12.31
C THR A 264 -3.66 4.39 12.50
N ALA A 265 -2.91 4.22 11.41
CA ALA A 265 -1.45 4.11 11.47
C ALA A 265 -0.80 5.37 12.04
N ALA A 266 -1.25 6.56 11.59
CA ALA A 266 -0.78 7.83 12.13
C ALA A 266 -1.13 7.99 13.62
N PHE A 267 -2.36 7.64 14.04
CA PHE A 267 -2.82 7.77 15.43
C PHE A 267 -2.08 6.87 16.41
N GLY A 268 -1.49 5.77 15.93
CA GLY A 268 -0.64 4.87 16.71
C GLY A 268 0.78 5.40 16.97
N ALA A 269 1.17 6.53 16.36
CA ALA A 269 2.47 7.15 16.59
C ALA A 269 2.62 7.67 18.03
N SER A 270 3.86 7.68 18.52
CA SER A 270 4.25 8.21 19.84
C SER A 270 4.48 9.73 19.86
N GLY A 271 4.58 10.35 18.69
CA GLY A 271 4.80 11.78 18.53
C GLY A 271 4.22 12.29 17.21
N PRO A 272 4.17 13.64 17.07
CA PRO A 272 3.73 14.29 15.84
C PRO A 272 4.71 14.06 14.67
#